data_AF-A0A1J3D0H2-F1
#
_entry.id   AF-A0A1J3D0H2-F1
#
_cell.length_a   1.000
_cell.length_b   1.000
_cell.length_c   1.000
_cell.angle_alpha   90.00
_cell.angle_beta   90.00
_cell.angle_gamma   90.00
#
_symmetry.space_group_name_H-M   'P 1'
#
loop_
_entity.id
_entity.type
_entity.pdbx_description
1 polymer ?
#
loop_
_entity_poly.entity_id
_entity_poly.type
_entity_poly.pdbx_seq_one_letter_code
_entity_poly.pdbx_strand_id
1 'polypeptide(L)'
;MDLCSRFPSILPVLIFFLSISVVFAEIRKSEIRSDDRPIIPLDEFGFTHSGRLELDGSKISLSNNNPDLDLSKVGFFLCTRDAWVHVIQQLEEEEITCALQSDLVKHVFTFNKLNKGSDNFSTVFTENDADQYSLVFANCLQQVKVSMDVRSAMYNLEGKKGGRDYLSAGRTVLPKVYFLFSVIYFSLAATWIYVLYKKRLTVFAIHFFMLGVVILKALNLLCEAEDKSYIKKTGNAHGWDVLFYIFNFLKGITLFTLIVLIGTGWSFLKPYLQDKEKKVLMIVIPLQVVANFAQVVIDETGPYGQDWVTWKQIFLLVDVVCCCAVLFPIVWSIKNLREAAKTDGKAAVNLVKLTLFRHYYIVVICYIYFTRVVVYALETITSYKYMWTSVVASELATLAFYLFTGYKFRPEVHNPYFVVDDEEEEAAAEALKLEDEFEL
;
A
#
# COMPACT_ATOMS: atom_id res chain seq x y z
N MET A 1 -3.92 36.83 18.25
CA MET A 1 -4.65 36.65 16.98
C MET A 1 -3.68 37.00 15.86
N ASP A 2 -3.74 36.32 14.72
CA ASP A 2 -2.78 36.41 13.58
C ASP A 2 -1.60 35.42 13.56
N LEU A 3 -1.86 34.14 13.80
CA LEU A 3 -0.98 33.04 13.36
C LEU A 3 -1.74 31.92 12.62
N CYS A 4 -2.88 32.24 12.01
CA CYS A 4 -3.74 31.28 11.31
C CYS A 4 -3.68 31.37 9.78
N SER A 5 -2.73 32.12 9.20
CA SER A 5 -2.75 32.48 7.76
C SER A 5 -1.63 31.91 6.89
N ARG A 6 -0.83 30.94 7.37
CA ARG A 6 0.25 30.32 6.56
C ARG A 6 0.39 28.81 6.70
N PHE A 7 -0.73 28.09 6.80
CA PHE A 7 -0.73 26.71 6.30
C PHE A 7 -1.20 26.78 4.84
N PRO A 8 -0.49 26.19 3.85
CA PRO A 8 -1.09 25.99 2.55
C PRO A 8 -2.37 25.18 2.80
N SER A 9 -3.50 25.77 2.45
CA SER A 9 -4.81 25.21 2.74
C SER A 9 -4.83 23.80 2.15
N ILE A 10 -4.85 22.77 3.01
CA ILE A 10 -4.87 21.35 2.61
C ILE A 10 -6.20 21.03 1.91
N LEU A 11 -7.21 21.86 2.15
CA LEU A 11 -8.57 21.76 1.65
C LEU A 11 -8.67 21.79 0.11
N PRO A 12 -8.09 22.75 -0.65
CA PRO A 12 -8.09 22.72 -2.11
C PRO A 12 -7.34 21.53 -2.71
N VAL A 13 -6.29 21.03 -2.04
CA VAL A 13 -5.60 19.79 -2.48
C VAL A 13 -6.52 18.59 -2.32
N LEU A 14 -7.22 18.50 -1.18
CA LEU A 14 -8.21 17.44 -0.91
C LEU A 14 -9.36 17.46 -1.93
N ILE A 15 -9.84 18.66 -2.32
CA ILE A 15 -10.89 18.85 -3.33
C ILE A 15 -10.40 18.50 -4.74
N PHE A 16 -9.14 18.78 -5.07
CA PHE A 16 -8.55 18.39 -6.35
C PHE A 16 -8.45 16.85 -6.51
N PHE A 17 -8.15 16.12 -5.42
CA PHE A 17 -8.17 14.65 -5.43
C PHE A 17 -9.58 14.06 -5.57
N LEU A 18 -10.61 14.74 -5.04
CA LEU A 18 -12.01 14.33 -5.20
C LEU A 18 -12.48 14.40 -6.67
N SER A 19 -11.90 15.26 -7.51
CA SER A 19 -12.34 15.45 -8.90
C SER A 19 -11.70 14.50 -9.93
N ILE A 20 -10.81 13.58 -9.53
CA ILE A 20 -10.11 12.65 -10.46
C ILE A 20 -10.72 11.23 -10.42
N SER A 21 -11.72 10.96 -9.59
CA SER A 21 -12.29 9.61 -9.43
C SER A 21 -13.26 9.25 -10.57
N VAL A 22 -12.72 8.87 -11.72
CA VAL A 22 -13.46 8.10 -12.75
C VAL A 22 -12.93 6.68 -12.67
N VAL A 23 -13.64 5.80 -11.95
CA VAL A 23 -13.13 4.49 -11.49
C VAL A 23 -13.93 3.35 -12.15
N PHE A 24 -13.21 2.37 -12.71
CA PHE A 24 -13.78 1.17 -13.32
C PHE A 24 -13.53 -0.08 -12.47
N ALA A 25 -14.55 -0.95 -12.43
CA ALA A 25 -14.71 -2.14 -11.60
C ALA A 25 -13.64 -3.25 -11.80
N GLU A 26 -13.59 -4.20 -10.85
CA GLU A 26 -12.83 -5.46 -10.96
C GLU A 26 -13.39 -6.41 -12.04
N ILE A 27 -14.67 -6.27 -12.40
CA ILE A 27 -15.13 -6.61 -13.75
C ILE A 27 -14.50 -5.60 -14.71
N ARG A 28 -13.39 -6.00 -15.32
CA ARG A 28 -12.62 -5.15 -16.22
C ARG A 28 -13.37 -4.95 -17.53
N LYS A 29 -13.47 -3.69 -17.93
CA LYS A 29 -13.88 -3.28 -19.27
C LYS A 29 -12.63 -2.74 -19.95
N SER A 30 -12.17 -3.44 -20.97
CA SER A 30 -11.01 -3.05 -21.76
C SER A 30 -11.47 -2.63 -23.14
N GLU A 31 -11.03 -1.45 -23.55
CA GLU A 31 -11.36 -0.89 -24.85
C GLU A 31 -10.12 -1.02 -25.75
N ILE A 32 -10.21 -1.88 -26.77
CA ILE A 32 -9.16 -2.04 -27.79
C ILE A 32 -9.57 -1.22 -29.00
N ARG A 33 -8.71 -0.31 -29.45
CA ARG A 33 -9.02 0.64 -30.53
C ARG A 33 -7.88 0.72 -31.53
N SER A 34 -8.15 0.24 -32.74
CA SER A 34 -7.21 0.26 -33.88
C SER A 34 -5.81 -0.20 -33.48
N ASP A 35 -5.75 -1.26 -32.68
CA ASP A 35 -4.54 -1.74 -32.06
C ASP A 35 -3.88 -2.79 -32.98
N ASP A 36 -2.59 -2.60 -33.28
CA ASP A 36 -1.76 -3.50 -34.08
C ASP A 36 -0.81 -4.36 -33.23
N ARG A 37 -0.86 -4.25 -31.89
CA ARG A 37 -0.02 -5.07 -31.03
C ARG A 37 -0.38 -6.55 -31.20
N PRO A 38 0.63 -7.43 -31.35
CA PRO A 38 0.38 -8.86 -31.55
C PRO A 38 -0.16 -9.54 -30.29
N ILE A 39 0.12 -8.96 -29.12
CA ILE A 39 -0.24 -9.50 -27.81
C ILE A 39 -0.68 -8.33 -26.92
N ILE A 40 -1.84 -8.48 -26.28
CA ILE A 40 -2.40 -7.52 -25.34
C ILE A 40 -2.85 -8.29 -24.08
N PRO A 41 -2.05 -8.27 -23.00
CA PRO A 41 -2.49 -8.78 -21.71
C PRO A 41 -3.61 -7.92 -21.15
N LEU A 42 -4.63 -8.54 -20.57
CA LEU A 42 -5.85 -7.85 -20.12
C LEU A 42 -6.02 -7.89 -18.61
N ASP A 43 -5.84 -9.05 -17.99
CA ASP A 43 -6.15 -9.23 -16.57
C ASP A 43 -5.41 -10.44 -15.98
N GLU A 44 -5.31 -10.51 -14.66
CA GLU A 44 -4.63 -11.58 -13.93
C GLU A 44 -5.46 -12.03 -12.72
N PHE A 45 -5.65 -13.34 -12.57
CA PHE A 45 -6.48 -13.90 -11.51
C PHE A 45 -5.98 -15.24 -10.98
N GLY A 46 -6.02 -15.41 -9.66
CA GLY A 46 -5.71 -16.67 -8.98
C GLY A 46 -6.94 -17.58 -8.91
N PHE A 47 -7.03 -18.56 -9.81
CA PHE A 47 -8.08 -19.56 -9.82
C PHE A 47 -7.86 -20.65 -8.75
N THR A 48 -8.99 -21.16 -8.29
CA THR A 48 -9.11 -22.43 -7.55
C THR A 48 -9.59 -23.51 -8.50
N HIS A 49 -9.83 -24.74 -8.01
CA HIS A 49 -10.38 -25.83 -8.82
C HIS A 49 -11.81 -25.60 -9.33
N SER A 50 -12.44 -24.49 -8.97
CA SER A 50 -13.79 -24.10 -9.38
C SER A 50 -13.82 -22.75 -10.11
N GLY A 51 -12.75 -22.43 -10.84
CA GLY A 51 -12.57 -21.18 -11.57
C GLY A 51 -13.53 -21.01 -12.75
N ARG A 52 -13.97 -19.78 -12.98
CA ARG A 52 -14.80 -19.38 -14.12
C ARG A 52 -14.29 -18.07 -14.69
N LEU A 53 -14.24 -17.99 -16.02
CA LEU A 53 -13.99 -16.77 -16.78
C LEU A 53 -15.21 -16.53 -17.67
N GLU A 54 -15.91 -15.42 -17.45
CA GLU A 54 -16.91 -14.87 -18.37
C GLU A 54 -16.21 -13.84 -19.25
N LEU A 55 -16.29 -14.02 -20.58
CA LEU A 55 -15.67 -13.14 -21.55
C LEU A 55 -16.69 -12.75 -22.61
N ASP A 56 -16.93 -11.44 -22.70
CA ASP A 56 -17.80 -10.83 -23.70
C ASP A 56 -16.98 -9.87 -24.57
N GLY A 57 -17.14 -9.96 -25.88
CA GLY A 57 -16.60 -9.00 -26.84
C GLY A 57 -17.72 -8.35 -27.63
N SER A 58 -17.62 -7.05 -27.87
CA SER A 58 -18.59 -6.32 -28.68
C SER A 58 -17.94 -5.28 -29.59
N LYS A 59 -18.68 -4.82 -30.62
CA LYS A 59 -18.19 -3.86 -31.63
C LYS A 59 -16.89 -4.30 -32.30
N ILE A 60 -16.75 -5.60 -32.55
CA ILE A 60 -15.53 -6.16 -33.13
C ILE A 60 -15.41 -5.71 -34.58
N SER A 61 -14.28 -5.10 -34.90
CA SER A 61 -13.94 -4.66 -36.25
C SER A 61 -12.47 -4.91 -36.53
N LEU A 62 -12.18 -5.35 -37.76
CA LEU A 62 -10.85 -5.57 -38.29
C LEU A 62 -10.59 -4.50 -39.36
N SER A 63 -9.38 -3.92 -39.40
CA SER A 63 -9.04 -2.92 -40.41
C SER A 63 -8.97 -3.48 -41.82
N ASN A 64 -8.74 -4.79 -41.94
CA ASN A 64 -8.72 -5.51 -43.21
C ASN A 64 -9.95 -6.43 -43.27
N ASN A 65 -10.81 -6.19 -44.26
CA ASN A 65 -12.04 -6.96 -44.49
C ASN A 65 -11.84 -8.13 -45.45
N ASN A 66 -10.60 -8.55 -45.70
CA ASN A 66 -10.34 -9.69 -46.57
C ASN A 66 -11.02 -10.97 -45.98
N PRO A 67 -11.97 -11.58 -46.71
CA PRO A 67 -12.68 -12.77 -46.22
C PRO A 67 -11.79 -14.01 -46.06
N ASP A 68 -10.58 -14.00 -46.65
CA ASP A 68 -9.61 -15.11 -46.58
C ASP A 68 -8.68 -15.03 -45.34
N LEU A 69 -8.91 -14.09 -44.43
CA LEU A 69 -8.13 -14.00 -43.20
C LEU A 69 -8.35 -15.23 -42.31
N ASP A 70 -7.26 -15.83 -41.85
CA ASP A 70 -7.30 -16.94 -40.91
C ASP A 70 -7.60 -16.43 -39.49
N LEU A 71 -8.90 -16.31 -39.19
CA LEU A 71 -9.40 -15.87 -37.88
C LEU A 71 -9.10 -16.85 -36.73
N SER A 72 -8.52 -18.03 -37.00
CA SER A 72 -8.03 -18.90 -35.91
C SER A 72 -6.81 -18.31 -35.20
N LYS A 73 -6.09 -17.41 -35.88
CA LYS A 73 -4.88 -16.71 -35.40
C LYS A 73 -5.17 -15.44 -34.58
N VAL A 74 -6.44 -15.18 -34.28
CA VAL A 74 -6.88 -14.04 -33.47
C VAL A 74 -7.82 -14.54 -32.39
N GLY A 75 -7.55 -14.17 -31.14
CA GLY A 75 -8.35 -14.66 -30.03
C GLY A 75 -7.77 -14.38 -28.64
N PHE A 76 -8.40 -15.00 -27.66
CA PHE A 76 -8.09 -14.89 -26.24
C PHE A 76 -7.65 -16.25 -25.71
N PHE A 77 -6.65 -16.23 -24.84
CA PHE A 77 -6.17 -17.41 -24.13
C PHE A 77 -5.84 -17.08 -22.68
N LEU A 78 -5.80 -18.12 -21.85
CA LEU A 78 -5.25 -18.09 -20.51
C LEU A 78 -3.87 -18.74 -20.53
N CYS A 79 -2.92 -18.16 -19.81
CA CYS A 79 -1.62 -18.75 -19.55
C CYS A 79 -1.21 -18.52 -18.10
N THR A 80 -0.47 -19.45 -17.52
CA THR A 80 0.18 -19.20 -16.23
C THR A 80 1.41 -18.33 -16.44
N ARG A 81 1.93 -17.71 -15.37
CA ARG A 81 3.13 -16.87 -15.45
C ARG A 81 4.34 -17.66 -15.97
N ASP A 82 4.50 -18.90 -15.53
CA ASP A 82 5.61 -19.76 -15.97
C ASP A 82 5.44 -20.17 -17.44
N ALA A 83 4.24 -20.56 -17.85
CA ALA A 83 3.93 -20.85 -19.24
C ALA A 83 4.17 -19.63 -20.15
N TRP A 84 3.82 -18.43 -19.68
CA TRP A 84 4.00 -17.20 -20.42
C TRP A 84 5.47 -16.91 -20.78
N VAL A 85 6.39 -17.15 -19.84
CA VAL A 85 7.83 -17.00 -20.08
C VAL A 85 8.29 -17.95 -21.19
N HIS A 86 7.83 -19.20 -21.17
CA HIS A 86 8.16 -20.17 -22.21
C HIS A 86 7.53 -19.80 -23.56
N VAL A 87 6.28 -19.33 -23.59
CA VAL A 87 5.62 -18.88 -24.85
C VAL A 87 6.38 -17.72 -25.48
N ILE A 88 6.84 -16.75 -24.68
CA ILE A 88 7.69 -15.65 -25.18
C ILE A 88 8.99 -16.20 -25.75
N GLN A 89 9.64 -17.13 -25.05
CA GLN A 89 10.87 -17.75 -25.54
C GLN A 89 10.65 -18.47 -26.89
N GLN A 90 9.56 -19.23 -27.04
CA GLN A 90 9.22 -19.89 -28.31
C GLN A 90 8.98 -18.90 -29.46
N LEU A 91 8.43 -17.72 -29.16
CA LEU A 91 8.24 -16.64 -30.14
C LEU A 91 9.58 -15.98 -30.52
N GLU A 92 10.46 -15.75 -29.54
CA GLU A 92 11.79 -15.15 -29.75
C GLU A 92 12.73 -16.08 -30.53
N GLU A 93 12.63 -17.39 -30.31
CA GLU A 93 13.40 -18.42 -31.01
C GLU A 93 12.78 -18.79 -32.37
N GLU A 94 11.69 -18.12 -32.78
CA GLU A 94 10.94 -18.36 -34.02
C GLU A 94 10.39 -19.80 -34.17
N GLU A 95 10.22 -20.54 -33.06
CA GLU A 95 9.62 -21.87 -33.05
C GLU A 95 8.12 -21.82 -33.38
N ILE A 96 7.46 -20.77 -32.88
CA ILE A 96 6.04 -20.49 -33.17
C ILE A 96 5.92 -19.08 -33.75
N THR A 97 4.95 -18.92 -34.66
CA THR A 97 4.66 -17.61 -35.28
C THR A 97 3.57 -16.84 -34.54
N CYS A 98 2.87 -17.51 -33.63
CA CYS A 98 1.71 -16.97 -32.93
C CYS A 98 1.60 -17.58 -31.53
N ALA A 99 1.31 -16.77 -30.52
CA ALA A 99 1.12 -17.24 -29.15
C ALA A 99 0.03 -18.32 -29.04
N LEU A 100 -1.00 -18.24 -29.89
CA LEU A 100 -2.08 -19.22 -29.98
C LEU A 100 -1.64 -20.59 -30.55
N GLN A 101 -0.40 -20.75 -31.02
CA GLN A 101 0.09 -22.05 -31.51
C GLN A 101 0.76 -22.87 -30.42
N SER A 102 1.07 -22.28 -29.27
CA SER A 102 1.76 -22.97 -28.19
C SER A 102 0.82 -23.94 -27.47
N ASP A 103 1.28 -25.17 -27.21
CA ASP A 103 0.54 -26.15 -26.41
C ASP A 103 0.44 -25.77 -24.92
N LEU A 104 1.17 -24.73 -24.50
CA LEU A 104 1.19 -24.24 -23.11
C LEU A 104 0.05 -23.26 -22.80
N VAL A 105 -0.69 -22.80 -23.82
CA VAL A 105 -1.80 -21.85 -23.63
C VAL A 105 -3.15 -22.56 -23.62
N LYS A 106 -4.09 -22.02 -22.83
CA LYS A 106 -5.47 -22.48 -22.79
C LYS A 106 -6.35 -21.55 -23.60
N HIS A 107 -6.78 -22.00 -24.78
CA HIS A 107 -7.64 -21.22 -25.65
C HIS A 107 -9.01 -20.94 -25.02
N VAL A 108 -9.33 -19.66 -24.82
CA VAL A 108 -10.63 -19.22 -24.30
C VAL A 108 -11.61 -19.02 -25.45
N PHE A 109 -11.23 -18.20 -26.43
CA PHE A 109 -12.07 -17.88 -27.57
C PHE A 109 -11.21 -17.50 -28.79
N THR A 110 -11.58 -17.99 -29.97
CA THR A 110 -10.89 -17.69 -31.23
C THR A 110 -11.89 -17.14 -32.23
N PHE A 111 -11.48 -16.18 -33.05
CA PHE A 111 -12.40 -15.42 -33.92
C PHE A 111 -13.00 -16.26 -35.04
N ASN A 112 -12.41 -17.40 -35.39
CA ASN A 112 -13.03 -18.37 -36.29
C ASN A 112 -14.37 -18.94 -35.77
N LYS A 113 -14.65 -18.81 -34.47
CA LYS A 113 -15.94 -19.21 -33.85
C LYS A 113 -16.99 -18.09 -33.89
N LEU A 114 -16.66 -16.90 -34.38
CA LEU A 114 -17.64 -15.83 -34.59
C LEU A 114 -18.63 -16.25 -35.68
N ASN A 115 -19.91 -16.01 -35.43
CA ASN A 115 -20.94 -16.20 -36.45
C ASN A 115 -20.70 -15.19 -37.58
N LYS A 116 -20.88 -15.63 -38.84
CA LYS A 116 -20.71 -14.77 -40.01
C LYS A 116 -21.60 -13.53 -39.88
N GLY A 117 -20.99 -12.34 -39.87
CA GLY A 117 -21.67 -11.05 -39.75
C GLY A 117 -22.01 -10.63 -38.32
N SER A 118 -21.59 -11.38 -37.30
CA SER A 118 -21.72 -10.97 -35.90
C SER A 118 -20.47 -10.24 -35.44
N ASP A 119 -20.68 -9.10 -34.78
CA ASP A 119 -19.65 -8.25 -34.19
C ASP A 119 -19.50 -8.44 -32.67
N ASN A 120 -20.21 -9.44 -32.11
CA ASN A 120 -20.28 -9.69 -30.67
C ASN A 120 -20.11 -11.19 -30.36
N PHE A 121 -19.52 -11.50 -29.22
CA PHE A 121 -19.50 -12.85 -28.67
C PHE A 121 -19.66 -12.82 -27.15
N SER A 122 -20.12 -13.94 -26.59
CA SER A 122 -20.16 -14.19 -25.16
C SER A 122 -19.80 -15.65 -24.92
N THR A 123 -18.85 -15.89 -24.02
CA THR A 123 -18.41 -17.25 -23.68
C THR A 123 -18.09 -17.37 -22.20
N VAL A 124 -18.29 -18.57 -21.67
CA VAL A 124 -17.92 -18.92 -20.29
C VAL A 124 -16.91 -20.04 -20.34
N PHE A 125 -15.68 -19.77 -19.90
CA PHE A 125 -14.61 -20.73 -19.80
C PHE A 125 -14.53 -21.28 -18.37
N THR A 126 -14.38 -22.59 -18.25
CA THR A 126 -14.26 -23.29 -16.97
C THR A 126 -12.80 -23.69 -16.76
N GLU A 127 -12.22 -23.22 -15.65
CA GLU A 127 -10.86 -23.57 -15.25
C GLU A 127 -10.91 -24.46 -14.00
N ASN A 128 -10.27 -25.63 -14.10
CA ASN A 128 -10.25 -26.64 -13.04
C ASN A 128 -8.86 -26.77 -12.39
N ASP A 129 -7.82 -26.25 -13.04
CA ASP A 129 -6.47 -26.24 -12.51
C ASP A 129 -6.29 -25.01 -11.64
N ALA A 130 -5.92 -25.23 -10.38
CA ALA A 130 -5.71 -24.14 -9.44
C ALA A 130 -4.33 -23.53 -9.67
N ASP A 131 -4.30 -22.37 -10.32
CA ASP A 131 -3.09 -21.57 -10.53
C ASP A 131 -3.42 -20.08 -10.72
N GLN A 132 -2.40 -19.24 -10.87
CA GLN A 132 -2.50 -17.85 -11.28
C GLN A 132 -2.43 -17.76 -12.80
N TYR A 133 -3.50 -17.24 -13.40
CA TYR A 133 -3.64 -17.14 -14.85
C TYR A 133 -3.75 -15.68 -15.28
N SER A 134 -3.13 -15.39 -16.42
CA SER A 134 -3.26 -14.13 -17.13
C SER A 134 -4.19 -14.33 -18.33
N LEU A 135 -5.19 -13.46 -18.47
CA LEU A 135 -6.02 -13.36 -19.67
C LEU A 135 -5.30 -12.49 -20.69
N VAL A 136 -5.06 -13.04 -21.87
CA VAL A 136 -4.29 -12.38 -22.93
C VAL A 136 -5.06 -12.47 -24.24
N PHE A 137 -5.10 -11.34 -24.95
CA PHE A 137 -5.53 -11.28 -26.34
C PHE A 137 -4.31 -11.39 -27.26
N ALA A 138 -4.41 -12.21 -28.31
CA ALA A 138 -3.40 -12.30 -29.36
C ALA A 138 -4.02 -11.98 -30.73
N ASN A 139 -3.28 -11.20 -31.49
CA ASN A 139 -3.53 -10.88 -32.89
C ASN A 139 -2.28 -11.23 -33.71
N CYS A 140 -2.27 -12.43 -34.29
CA CYS A 140 -1.13 -12.88 -35.08
C CYS A 140 -1.27 -12.60 -36.59
N LEU A 141 -2.24 -11.77 -36.97
CA LEU A 141 -2.40 -11.31 -38.35
C LEU A 141 -1.52 -10.07 -38.56
N GLN A 142 -0.56 -10.18 -39.47
CA GLN A 142 0.32 -9.06 -39.80
C GLN A 142 -0.48 -7.88 -40.37
N GLN A 143 -0.25 -6.68 -39.83
CA GLN A 143 -0.82 -5.41 -40.31
C GLN A 143 -2.36 -5.32 -40.25
N VAL A 144 -3.03 -6.19 -39.50
CA VAL A 144 -4.47 -6.09 -39.24
C VAL A 144 -4.67 -5.44 -37.87
N LYS A 145 -5.34 -4.30 -37.83
CA LYS A 145 -5.70 -3.61 -36.60
C LYS A 145 -7.06 -4.10 -36.11
N VAL A 146 -7.17 -4.34 -34.81
CA VAL A 146 -8.42 -4.79 -34.19
C VAL A 146 -9.00 -3.67 -33.34
N SER A 147 -10.31 -3.47 -33.42
CA SER A 147 -11.05 -2.64 -32.46
C SER A 147 -12.20 -3.43 -31.87
N MET A 148 -12.36 -3.40 -30.56
CA MET A 148 -13.45 -4.06 -29.82
C MET A 148 -13.57 -3.54 -28.40
N ASP A 149 -14.77 -3.71 -27.83
CA ASP A 149 -15.05 -3.55 -26.41
C ASP A 149 -15.04 -4.93 -25.75
N VAL A 150 -14.08 -5.16 -24.85
CA VAL A 150 -13.93 -6.42 -24.11
C VAL A 150 -14.42 -6.23 -22.69
N ARG A 151 -15.27 -7.14 -22.22
CA ARG A 151 -15.67 -7.24 -20.83
C ARG A 151 -15.27 -8.62 -20.32
N SER A 152 -14.44 -8.65 -19.29
CA SER A 152 -14.02 -9.89 -18.64
C SER A 152 -14.42 -9.90 -17.16
N ALA A 153 -14.84 -11.07 -16.68
CA ALA A 153 -15.07 -11.31 -15.26
C ALA A 153 -14.51 -12.68 -14.88
N MET A 154 -13.53 -12.68 -13.98
CA MET A 154 -12.94 -13.89 -13.43
C MET A 154 -13.40 -14.06 -11.98
N TYR A 155 -13.82 -15.28 -11.63
CA TYR A 155 -14.29 -15.59 -10.28
C TYR A 155 -14.13 -17.08 -9.95
N ASN A 156 -14.08 -17.37 -8.65
CA ASN A 156 -14.14 -18.73 -8.11
C ASN A 156 -15.56 -19.04 -7.62
N LEU A 157 -15.98 -20.30 -7.66
CA LEU A 157 -17.25 -20.72 -7.06
C LEU A 157 -17.05 -21.18 -5.62
N GLU A 158 -17.74 -20.54 -4.67
CA GLU A 158 -17.68 -20.80 -3.23
C GLU A 158 -18.84 -21.70 -2.76
N GLY A 159 -18.50 -22.84 -2.16
CA GLY A 159 -19.43 -23.77 -1.53
C GLY A 159 -20.39 -24.49 -2.49
N LYS A 160 -21.31 -25.29 -1.92
CA LYS A 160 -22.28 -26.07 -2.70
C LYS A 160 -23.36 -25.23 -3.39
N LYS A 161 -23.54 -23.98 -2.96
CA LYS A 161 -24.55 -23.04 -3.49
C LYS A 161 -24.05 -22.22 -4.69
N GLY A 162 -22.77 -22.34 -5.06
CA GLY A 162 -22.21 -21.67 -6.25
C GLY A 162 -22.13 -20.15 -6.13
N GLY A 163 -21.84 -19.62 -4.94
CA GLY A 163 -21.62 -18.18 -4.77
C GLY A 163 -20.38 -17.75 -5.56
N ARG A 164 -20.43 -16.59 -6.24
CA ARG A 164 -19.28 -16.05 -6.97
C ARG A 164 -18.34 -15.33 -6.01
N ASP A 165 -17.08 -15.70 -6.02
CA ASP A 165 -15.99 -15.02 -5.32
C ASP A 165 -15.08 -14.36 -6.35
N TYR A 166 -15.22 -13.05 -6.47
CA TYR A 166 -14.45 -12.24 -7.40
C TYR A 166 -13.05 -11.90 -6.89
N LEU A 167 -12.66 -12.33 -5.67
CA LEU A 167 -11.29 -12.21 -5.22
C LEU A 167 -10.48 -13.44 -5.62
N SER A 168 -9.25 -13.19 -6.06
CA SER A 168 -8.26 -14.25 -6.30
C SER A 168 -8.03 -15.11 -5.05
N ALA A 169 -7.62 -16.36 -5.25
CA ALA A 169 -7.44 -17.34 -4.17
C ALA A 169 -6.58 -16.84 -2.99
N GLY A 170 -5.52 -16.08 -3.24
CA GLY A 170 -4.67 -15.49 -2.19
C GLY A 170 -5.26 -14.28 -1.46
N ARG A 171 -6.32 -13.68 -2.01
CA ARG A 171 -6.93 -12.43 -1.51
C ARG A 171 -8.28 -12.65 -0.84
N THR A 172 -8.98 -13.75 -1.12
CA THR A 172 -10.31 -14.05 -0.54
C THR A 172 -10.38 -14.02 1.00
N VAL A 173 -9.25 -14.25 1.68
CA VAL A 173 -9.15 -14.24 3.14
C VAL A 173 -8.95 -12.83 3.71
N LEU A 174 -8.48 -11.87 2.88
CA LEU A 174 -8.14 -10.51 3.30
C LEU A 174 -9.27 -9.74 4.00
N PRO A 175 -10.55 -9.79 3.55
CA PRO A 175 -11.63 -9.10 4.26
C PRO A 175 -11.70 -9.48 5.75
N LYS A 176 -11.52 -10.77 6.07
CA LYS A 176 -11.54 -11.28 7.45
C LYS A 176 -10.29 -10.85 8.22
N VAL A 177 -9.12 -10.89 7.57
CA VAL A 177 -7.85 -10.48 8.18
C VAL A 177 -7.88 -9.00 8.56
N TYR A 178 -8.28 -8.13 7.63
CA TYR A 178 -8.39 -6.70 7.88
C TYR A 178 -9.42 -6.37 8.96
N PHE A 179 -10.57 -7.04 8.94
CA PHE A 179 -11.58 -6.89 10.00
C PHE A 179 -11.04 -7.31 11.37
N LEU A 180 -10.34 -8.45 11.47
CA LEU A 180 -9.73 -8.90 12.72
C LEU A 180 -8.71 -7.88 13.26
N PHE A 181 -7.81 -7.38 12.41
CA PHE A 181 -6.86 -6.34 12.83
C PHE A 181 -7.56 -5.04 13.22
N SER A 182 -8.62 -4.64 12.53
CA SER A 182 -9.43 -3.47 12.90
C SER A 182 -9.97 -3.60 14.33
N VAL A 183 -10.52 -4.77 14.69
CA VAL A 183 -10.98 -5.06 16.07
C VAL A 183 -9.84 -4.99 17.09
N ILE A 184 -8.66 -5.51 16.75
CA ILE A 184 -7.46 -5.43 17.60
C ILE A 184 -7.08 -3.95 17.84
N TYR A 185 -7.05 -3.13 16.79
CA TYR A 185 -6.69 -1.70 16.92
C TYR A 185 -7.77 -0.90 17.66
N PHE A 186 -9.05 -1.19 17.48
CA PHE A 186 -10.11 -0.57 18.31
C PHE A 186 -9.97 -0.94 19.79
N SER A 187 -9.61 -2.19 20.09
CA SER A 187 -9.33 -2.63 21.46
C SER A 187 -8.11 -1.92 22.05
N LEU A 188 -7.06 -1.71 21.23
CA LEU A 188 -5.88 -0.93 21.61
C LEU A 188 -6.25 0.54 21.87
N ALA A 189 -7.09 1.15 21.02
CA ALA A 189 -7.58 2.52 21.22
C ALA A 189 -8.39 2.65 22.52
N ALA A 190 -9.29 1.70 22.81
CA ALA A 190 -10.06 1.68 24.05
C ALA A 190 -9.15 1.54 25.29
N THR A 191 -8.14 0.66 25.21
CA THR A 191 -7.12 0.50 26.26
C THR A 191 -6.34 1.80 26.47
N TRP A 192 -5.95 2.47 25.38
CA TRP A 192 -5.24 3.74 25.47
C TRP A 192 -6.10 4.85 26.06
N ILE A 193 -7.37 4.98 25.66
CA ILE A 193 -8.34 5.90 26.26
C ILE A 193 -8.44 5.68 27.77
N TYR A 194 -8.52 4.42 28.21
CA TYR A 194 -8.53 4.08 29.63
C TYR A 194 -7.24 4.55 30.34
N VAL A 195 -6.07 4.35 29.74
CA VAL A 195 -4.78 4.85 30.27
C VAL A 195 -4.78 6.37 30.38
N LEU A 196 -5.22 7.10 29.33
CA LEU A 196 -5.29 8.57 29.34
C LEU A 196 -6.25 9.08 30.42
N TYR A 197 -7.40 8.42 30.60
CA TYR A 197 -8.36 8.77 31.64
C TYR A 197 -7.78 8.60 33.04
N LYS A 198 -7.12 7.45 33.30
CA LYS A 198 -6.51 7.14 34.60
C LYS A 198 -5.31 8.06 34.93
N LYS A 199 -4.56 8.48 33.91
CA LYS A 199 -3.33 9.29 34.05
C LYS A 199 -3.53 10.75 33.60
N ARG A 200 -4.76 11.27 33.62
CA ARG A 200 -5.15 12.58 33.06
C ARG A 200 -4.27 13.78 33.45
N LEU A 201 -3.60 13.73 34.60
CA LEU A 201 -2.72 14.80 35.09
C LEU A 201 -1.35 14.83 34.38
N THR A 202 -0.95 13.73 33.73
CA THR A 202 0.35 13.60 33.04
C THR A 202 0.18 13.44 31.52
N VAL A 203 -0.99 13.79 30.97
CA VAL A 203 -1.30 13.64 29.54
C VAL A 203 -0.95 14.92 28.78
N PHE A 204 0.05 14.81 27.90
CA PHE A 204 0.37 15.81 26.88
C PHE A 204 -0.36 15.58 25.54
N ALA A 205 -0.35 16.61 24.67
CA ALA A 205 -0.97 16.59 23.34
C ALA A 205 -0.52 15.40 22.46
N ILE A 206 0.73 14.97 22.59
CA ILE A 206 1.28 13.82 21.85
C ILE A 206 0.50 12.53 22.13
N HIS A 207 -0.02 12.32 23.33
CA HIS A 207 -0.76 11.11 23.65
C HIS A 207 -2.14 11.07 22.98
N PHE A 208 -2.78 12.23 22.84
CA PHE A 208 -4.01 12.37 22.05
C PHE A 208 -3.74 12.21 20.55
N PHE A 209 -2.58 12.68 20.08
CA PHE A 209 -2.16 12.46 18.70
C PHE A 209 -1.89 10.96 18.43
N MET A 210 -1.22 10.26 19.35
CA MET A 210 -1.06 8.80 19.32
C MET A 210 -2.41 8.07 19.30
N LEU A 211 -3.37 8.50 20.11
CA LEU A 211 -4.74 7.96 20.07
C LEU A 211 -5.37 8.13 18.68
N GLY A 212 -5.24 9.33 18.10
CA GLY A 212 -5.73 9.63 16.74
C GLY A 212 -5.14 8.68 15.69
N VAL A 213 -3.82 8.42 15.74
CA VAL A 213 -3.14 7.49 14.84
C VAL A 213 -3.69 6.06 14.96
N VAL A 214 -3.94 5.58 16.19
CA VAL A 214 -4.48 4.22 16.41
C VAL A 214 -5.93 4.11 15.91
N ILE A 215 -6.78 5.12 16.19
CA ILE A 215 -8.17 5.15 15.72
C ILE A 215 -8.21 5.17 14.18
N LEU A 216 -7.40 6.02 13.57
CA LEU A 216 -7.34 6.16 12.13
C LEU A 216 -6.86 4.87 11.45
N LYS A 217 -5.89 4.17 12.06
CA LYS A 217 -5.47 2.83 11.63
C LYS A 217 -6.62 1.82 11.71
N ALA A 218 -7.40 1.82 12.78
CA ALA A 218 -8.55 0.92 12.95
C ALA A 218 -9.63 1.17 11.89
N LEU A 219 -9.98 2.43 11.65
CA LEU A 219 -10.94 2.85 10.63
C LEU A 219 -10.47 2.50 9.22
N ASN A 220 -9.19 2.75 8.91
CA ASN A 220 -8.62 2.38 7.62
C ASN A 220 -8.77 0.88 7.33
N LEU A 221 -8.44 0.03 8.32
CA LEU A 221 -8.57 -1.42 8.17
C LEU A 221 -10.02 -1.88 8.08
N LEU A 222 -10.95 -1.16 8.71
CA LEU A 222 -12.38 -1.44 8.58
C LEU A 222 -12.87 -1.14 7.16
N CYS A 223 -12.50 0.02 6.61
CA CYS A 223 -12.83 0.39 5.23
C CYS A 223 -12.22 -0.58 4.22
N GLU A 224 -10.96 -0.99 4.42
CA GLU A 224 -10.30 -2.01 3.60
C GLU A 224 -11.03 -3.36 3.66
N ALA A 225 -11.48 -3.78 4.85
CA ALA A 225 -12.25 -5.01 5.01
C ALA A 225 -13.58 -4.98 4.26
N GLU A 226 -14.30 -3.86 4.35
CA GLU A 226 -15.58 -3.67 3.66
C GLU A 226 -15.41 -3.56 2.14
N ASP A 227 -14.39 -2.84 1.67
CA ASP A 227 -14.04 -2.75 0.25
C ASP A 227 -13.81 -4.15 -0.35
N LYS A 228 -12.91 -4.93 0.24
CA LYS A 228 -12.61 -6.28 -0.24
C LYS A 228 -13.80 -7.23 -0.08
N SER A 229 -14.62 -7.08 0.96
CA SER A 229 -15.86 -7.84 1.15
C SER A 229 -16.90 -7.53 0.06
N TYR A 230 -17.00 -6.25 -0.33
CA TYR A 230 -17.91 -5.77 -1.36
C TYR A 230 -17.47 -6.25 -2.76
N ILE A 231 -16.18 -6.11 -3.06
CA ILE A 231 -15.56 -6.65 -4.29
C ILE A 231 -15.78 -8.16 -4.37
N LYS A 232 -15.47 -8.92 -3.31
CA LYS A 232 -15.67 -10.37 -3.27
C LYS A 232 -17.07 -10.80 -3.73
N LYS A 233 -18.11 -10.05 -3.34
CA LYS A 233 -19.51 -10.39 -3.62
C LYS A 233 -20.02 -9.86 -4.95
N THR A 234 -19.58 -8.66 -5.36
CA THR A 234 -20.18 -7.94 -6.49
C THR A 234 -19.28 -7.86 -7.72
N GLY A 235 -17.97 -8.05 -7.56
CA GLY A 235 -16.96 -7.83 -8.58
C GLY A 235 -16.78 -6.34 -8.94
N ASN A 236 -17.29 -5.41 -8.14
CA ASN A 236 -17.18 -3.97 -8.40
C ASN A 236 -16.48 -3.24 -7.25
N ALA A 237 -15.59 -2.30 -7.58
CA ALA A 237 -14.82 -1.50 -6.64
C ALA A 237 -15.56 -0.23 -6.12
N HIS A 238 -16.70 0.13 -6.70
CA HIS A 238 -17.36 1.44 -6.50
C HIS A 238 -18.08 1.66 -5.15
N GLY A 239 -17.92 0.77 -4.16
CA GLY A 239 -18.68 0.85 -2.90
C GLY A 239 -18.05 1.72 -1.81
N TRP A 240 -16.72 1.64 -1.67
CA TRP A 240 -15.96 2.17 -0.53
C TRP A 240 -14.59 2.77 -0.90
N ASP A 241 -14.25 2.78 -2.18
CA ASP A 241 -12.99 3.28 -2.77
C ASP A 241 -12.60 4.67 -2.26
N VAL A 242 -13.52 5.65 -2.31
CA VAL A 242 -13.25 7.03 -1.89
C VAL A 242 -12.87 7.09 -0.41
N LEU A 243 -13.62 6.40 0.45
CA LEU A 243 -13.36 6.38 1.89
C LEU A 243 -12.04 5.65 2.19
N PHE A 244 -11.78 4.54 1.50
CA PHE A 244 -10.52 3.82 1.59
C PHE A 244 -9.33 4.72 1.26
N TYR A 245 -9.33 5.38 0.09
CA TYR A 245 -8.22 6.23 -0.31
C TYR A 245 -8.01 7.42 0.65
N ILE A 246 -9.10 8.02 1.15
CA ILE A 246 -9.03 9.09 2.17
C ILE A 246 -8.37 8.57 3.46
N PHE A 247 -8.85 7.46 4.00
CA PHE A 247 -8.30 6.93 5.25
C PHE A 247 -6.86 6.43 5.09
N ASN A 248 -6.51 5.87 3.94
CA ASN A 248 -5.15 5.42 3.65
C ASN A 248 -4.18 6.61 3.58
N PHE A 249 -4.58 7.69 2.92
CA PHE A 249 -3.83 8.94 2.87
C PHE A 249 -3.61 9.54 4.26
N LEU A 250 -4.68 9.68 5.04
CA LEU A 250 -4.62 10.24 6.39
C LEU A 250 -3.75 9.35 7.30
N LYS A 251 -3.89 8.03 7.22
CA LYS A 251 -3.10 7.05 7.99
C LYS A 251 -1.62 7.19 7.67
N GLY A 252 -1.25 7.32 6.39
CA GLY A 252 0.14 7.54 5.97
C GLY A 252 0.73 8.79 6.60
N ILE A 253 0.10 9.94 6.37
CA ILE A 253 0.60 11.24 6.87
C ILE A 253 0.71 11.24 8.39
N THR A 254 -0.32 10.82 9.10
CA THR A 254 -0.35 10.88 10.58
C THR A 254 0.71 9.97 11.22
N LEU A 255 0.97 8.78 10.66
CA LEU A 255 2.04 7.90 11.14
C LEU A 255 3.42 8.52 10.94
N PHE A 256 3.71 9.06 9.74
CA PHE A 256 4.99 9.70 9.47
C PHE A 256 5.17 10.97 10.32
N THR A 257 4.12 11.77 10.49
CA THR A 257 4.13 12.90 11.42
C THR A 257 4.41 12.43 12.84
N LEU A 258 3.79 11.36 13.33
CA LEU A 258 4.05 10.84 14.68
C LEU A 258 5.52 10.43 14.87
N ILE A 259 6.10 9.72 13.90
CA ILE A 259 7.50 9.30 13.94
C ILE A 259 8.43 10.52 13.99
N VAL A 260 8.17 11.54 13.17
CA VAL A 260 8.95 12.78 13.19
C VAL A 260 8.80 13.50 14.53
N LEU A 261 7.58 13.68 15.04
CA LEU A 261 7.32 14.37 16.31
C LEU A 261 7.97 13.67 17.50
N ILE A 262 7.95 12.34 17.53
CA ILE A 262 8.65 11.57 18.58
C ILE A 262 10.18 11.67 18.39
N GLY A 263 10.67 11.53 17.16
CA GLY A 263 12.09 11.57 16.82
C GLY A 263 12.74 12.94 17.07
N THR A 264 11.98 14.01 16.98
CA THR A 264 12.42 15.37 17.28
C THR A 264 12.23 15.76 18.76
N GLY A 265 11.56 14.92 19.55
CA GLY A 265 11.24 15.24 20.93
C GLY A 265 10.24 16.39 21.03
N TRP A 266 9.18 16.40 20.23
CA TRP A 266 8.16 17.46 20.23
C TRP A 266 7.44 17.62 21.59
N SER A 267 7.54 16.64 22.49
CA SER A 267 7.14 16.80 23.89
C SER A 267 8.12 17.60 24.77
N PHE A 268 9.32 17.91 24.27
CA PHE A 268 10.49 18.33 25.05
C PHE A 268 10.94 19.79 24.82
N LEU A 269 10.70 20.41 23.64
CA LEU A 269 11.47 21.62 23.26
C LEU A 269 10.68 22.90 22.91
N LYS A 270 9.36 22.93 23.12
CA LYS A 270 8.37 24.01 22.90
C LYS A 270 7.29 23.58 21.89
N PRO A 271 6.04 24.06 22.02
CA PRO A 271 4.94 23.77 21.09
C PRO A 271 5.18 24.25 19.64
N TYR A 272 6.33 24.83 19.33
CA TYR A 272 6.72 25.31 18.01
C TYR A 272 7.77 24.37 17.41
N LEU A 273 7.43 23.73 16.29
CA LEU A 273 8.39 23.00 15.46
C LEU A 273 9.59 23.91 15.12
N GLN A 274 10.82 23.40 15.27
CA GLN A 274 12.00 24.14 14.82
C GLN A 274 11.95 24.32 13.30
N ASP A 275 12.53 25.41 12.78
CA ASP A 275 12.45 25.70 11.33
C ASP A 275 13.03 24.58 10.45
N LYS A 276 13.96 23.79 10.99
CA LYS A 276 14.50 22.59 10.34
C LYS A 276 13.48 21.45 10.28
N GLU A 277 12.73 21.21 11.36
CA GLU A 277 11.68 20.17 11.43
C GLU A 277 10.50 20.54 10.54
N LYS A 278 10.11 21.82 10.53
CA LYS A 278 9.11 22.35 9.59
C LYS A 278 9.53 22.11 8.15
N LYS A 279 10.81 22.33 7.79
CA LYS A 279 11.32 22.06 6.44
C LYS A 279 11.25 20.58 6.08
N VAL A 280 11.56 19.68 7.01
CA VAL A 280 11.44 18.24 6.75
C VAL A 280 9.98 17.83 6.56
N LEU A 281 9.06 18.29 7.41
CA LEU A 281 7.63 18.05 7.21
C LEU A 281 7.11 18.68 5.91
N MET A 282 7.61 19.85 5.53
CA MET A 282 7.27 20.52 4.27
C MET A 282 7.71 19.72 3.03
N ILE A 283 8.70 18.84 3.15
CA ILE A 283 9.14 17.94 2.08
C ILE A 283 8.39 16.59 2.15
N VAL A 284 8.26 16.02 3.35
CA VAL A 284 7.64 14.71 3.58
C VAL A 284 6.17 14.72 3.19
N ILE A 285 5.41 15.76 3.55
CA ILE A 285 3.96 15.82 3.28
C ILE A 285 3.67 15.80 1.76
N PRO A 286 4.30 16.64 0.91
CA PRO A 286 4.14 16.53 -0.55
C PRO A 286 4.57 15.19 -1.12
N LEU A 287 5.67 14.60 -0.62
CA LEU A 287 6.08 13.27 -1.06
C LEU A 287 5.02 12.21 -0.74
N GLN A 288 4.39 12.28 0.44
CA GLN A 288 3.27 11.40 0.79
C GLN A 288 2.06 11.60 -0.13
N VAL A 289 1.79 12.83 -0.57
CA VAL A 289 0.74 13.10 -1.56
C VAL A 289 1.04 12.41 -2.89
N VAL A 290 2.28 12.49 -3.38
CA VAL A 290 2.70 11.82 -4.62
C VAL A 290 2.64 10.30 -4.47
N ALA A 291 3.08 9.75 -3.34
CA ALA A 291 3.01 8.31 -3.09
C ALA A 291 1.56 7.80 -3.09
N ASN A 292 0.64 8.52 -2.45
CA ASN A 292 -0.77 8.13 -2.45
C ASN A 292 -1.40 8.26 -3.83
N PHE A 293 -1.05 9.30 -4.60
CA PHE A 293 -1.50 9.39 -6.00
C PHE A 293 -0.98 8.22 -6.85
N ALA A 294 0.30 7.89 -6.72
CA ALA A 294 0.90 6.75 -7.41
C ALA A 294 0.20 5.44 -7.03
N GLN A 295 -0.12 5.23 -5.75
CA GLN A 295 -0.87 4.06 -5.29
C GLN A 295 -2.24 3.95 -5.98
N VAL A 296 -3.02 5.03 -6.02
CA VAL A 296 -4.32 5.04 -6.73
C VAL A 296 -4.13 4.66 -8.20
N VAL A 297 -3.16 5.27 -8.89
CA VAL A 297 -2.90 4.95 -10.30
C VAL A 297 -2.51 3.48 -10.50
N ILE A 298 -1.68 2.92 -9.62
CA ILE A 298 -1.27 1.50 -9.66
C ILE A 298 -2.47 0.56 -9.49
N ASP A 299 -3.35 0.85 -8.53
CA ASP A 299 -4.52 0.02 -8.24
C ASP A 299 -5.55 0.07 -9.38
N GLU A 300 -5.74 1.25 -9.99
CA GLU A 300 -6.69 1.46 -11.08
C GLU A 300 -6.21 0.89 -12.42
N THR A 301 -4.96 1.14 -12.79
CA THR A 301 -4.42 0.76 -14.12
C THR A 301 -4.24 -0.75 -14.28
N GLY A 302 -4.10 -1.50 -13.18
CA GLY A 302 -3.83 -2.94 -13.21
C GLY A 302 -2.45 -3.29 -13.77
N PRO A 303 -1.98 -4.53 -13.62
CA PRO A 303 -0.59 -4.92 -13.91
C PRO A 303 -0.14 -4.74 -15.37
N TYR A 304 -1.09 -4.57 -16.29
CA TYR A 304 -0.85 -4.46 -17.74
C TYR A 304 -1.14 -3.07 -18.31
N GLY A 305 -1.42 -2.07 -17.46
CA GLY A 305 -1.47 -0.68 -17.88
C GLY A 305 -0.12 -0.21 -18.42
N GLN A 306 -0.12 0.62 -19.46
CA GLN A 306 1.09 1.06 -20.19
C GLN A 306 2.18 1.63 -19.27
N ASP A 307 1.79 2.28 -18.17
CA ASP A 307 2.69 2.93 -17.22
C ASP A 307 2.72 2.25 -15.83
N TRP A 308 2.10 1.08 -15.65
CA TRP A 308 1.95 0.46 -14.32
C TRP A 308 3.30 0.22 -13.63
N VAL A 309 4.28 -0.32 -14.37
CA VAL A 309 5.64 -0.55 -13.86
C VAL A 309 6.31 0.78 -13.48
N THR A 310 6.16 1.81 -14.31
CA THR A 310 6.72 3.14 -14.08
C THR A 310 6.13 3.77 -12.81
N TRP A 311 4.81 3.71 -12.64
CA TRP A 311 4.14 4.21 -11.44
C TRP A 311 4.55 3.44 -10.19
N LYS A 312 4.70 2.12 -10.30
CA LYS A 312 5.23 1.28 -9.21
C LYS A 312 6.66 1.66 -8.83
N GLN A 313 7.52 1.94 -9.80
CA GLN A 313 8.89 2.43 -9.54
C GLN A 313 8.88 3.82 -8.90
N ILE A 314 8.02 4.75 -9.38
CA ILE A 314 7.85 6.08 -8.78
C ILE A 314 7.39 5.96 -7.33
N PHE A 315 6.38 5.14 -7.05
CA PHE A 315 5.89 4.87 -5.70
C PHE A 315 7.02 4.41 -4.77
N LEU A 316 7.78 3.39 -5.19
CA LEU A 316 8.91 2.85 -4.42
C LEU A 316 10.00 3.90 -4.20
N LEU A 317 10.35 4.69 -5.22
CA LEU A 317 11.36 5.74 -5.12
C LEU A 317 10.94 6.82 -4.12
N VAL A 318 9.70 7.30 -4.21
CA VAL A 318 9.15 8.32 -3.31
C VAL A 318 9.14 7.80 -1.87
N ASP A 319 8.75 6.55 -1.66
CA ASP A 319 8.75 5.92 -0.35
C ASP A 319 10.17 5.84 0.26
N VAL A 320 11.18 5.44 -0.53
CA VAL A 320 12.58 5.39 -0.08
C VAL A 320 13.08 6.80 0.29
N VAL A 321 12.83 7.81 -0.56
CA VAL A 321 13.23 9.20 -0.28
C VAL A 321 12.55 9.71 1.00
N CYS A 322 11.26 9.42 1.19
CA CYS A 322 10.54 9.78 2.39
C CYS A 322 11.12 9.12 3.65
N CYS A 323 11.45 7.83 3.57
CA CYS A 323 12.09 7.11 4.67
C CYS A 323 13.43 7.75 5.05
N CYS A 324 14.26 8.09 4.07
CA CYS A 324 15.53 8.81 4.31
C CYS A 324 15.31 10.19 4.92
N ALA A 325 14.32 10.94 4.44
CA ALA A 325 13.99 12.27 4.96
C ALA A 325 13.53 12.23 6.42
N VAL A 326 12.80 11.20 6.83
CA VAL A 326 12.35 11.01 8.23
C VAL A 326 13.49 10.63 9.17
N LEU A 327 14.54 9.96 8.66
CA LEU A 327 15.73 9.63 9.45
C LEU A 327 16.65 10.84 9.70
N PHE A 328 16.61 11.86 8.83
CA PHE A 328 17.49 13.02 8.92
C PHE A 328 17.29 13.86 10.21
N PRO A 329 16.06 14.25 10.61
CA PRO A 329 15.82 14.90 11.90
C PRO A 329 16.35 14.11 13.09
N ILE A 330 16.28 12.78 13.02
CA ILE A 330 16.67 11.90 14.13
C ILE A 330 18.20 11.91 14.30
N VAL A 331 18.94 11.77 13.20
CA VAL A 331 20.41 11.87 13.22
C VAL A 331 20.87 13.26 13.67
N TRP A 332 20.18 14.30 13.21
CA TRP A 332 20.49 15.68 13.61
C TRP A 332 20.19 15.95 15.09
N SER A 333 19.06 15.47 15.61
CA SER A 333 18.69 15.56 17.03
C SER A 333 19.76 14.90 17.92
N ILE A 334 20.25 13.72 17.54
CA ILE A 334 21.36 13.03 18.23
C ILE A 334 22.64 13.85 18.21
N LYS A 335 22.97 14.49 17.08
CA LYS A 335 24.18 15.32 16.95
C LYS A 335 24.10 16.53 17.89
N ASN A 336 22.98 17.23 17.90
CA ASN A 336 22.74 18.36 18.82
C ASN A 336 22.85 17.93 20.29
N LEU A 337 22.25 16.79 20.66
CA LEU A 337 22.34 16.25 22.03
C LEU A 337 23.77 15.86 22.41
N ARG A 338 24.57 15.32 21.47
CA ARG A 338 25.98 14.99 21.70
C ARG A 338 26.87 16.22 21.83
N GLU A 339 26.59 17.27 21.06
CA GLU A 339 27.33 18.53 21.14
C GLU A 339 27.02 19.24 22.47
N ALA A 340 25.75 19.28 22.89
CA ALA A 340 25.34 19.79 24.20
C ALA A 340 25.96 19.00 25.36
N ALA A 341 26.04 17.67 25.27
CA ALA A 341 26.65 16.82 26.29
C ALA A 341 28.17 17.03 26.45
N LYS A 342 28.86 17.52 25.41
CA LYS A 342 30.32 17.78 25.45
C LYS A 342 30.68 19.13 26.07
N THR A 343 29.76 20.08 26.04
CA THR A 343 30.00 21.46 26.49
C THR A 343 29.47 21.75 27.89
N ASP A 344 28.72 20.82 28.48
CA ASP A 344 28.02 21.04 29.74
C ASP A 344 28.51 20.06 30.83
N GLY A 345 28.70 20.56 32.06
CA GLY A 345 29.09 19.76 33.23
C GLY A 345 28.04 18.70 33.65
N LYS A 346 26.93 18.61 32.91
CA LYS A 346 25.79 17.68 33.07
C LYS A 346 25.82 16.51 32.06
N ALA A 347 27.02 16.09 31.62
CA ALA A 347 27.21 15.11 30.55
C ALA A 347 26.47 13.78 30.78
N ALA A 348 26.36 13.29 32.03
CA ALA A 348 25.72 12.01 32.36
C ALA A 348 24.21 11.98 32.04
N VAL A 349 23.47 13.05 32.33
CA VAL A 349 22.01 13.14 32.09
C VAL A 349 21.70 13.21 30.59
N ASN A 350 22.51 13.96 29.84
CA ASN A 350 22.38 14.04 28.37
C ASN A 350 22.80 12.73 27.67
N LEU A 351 23.74 11.98 28.23
CA LEU A 351 24.16 10.66 27.71
C LEU A 351 23.09 9.57 27.95
N VAL A 352 22.40 9.56 29.10
CA VAL A 352 21.27 8.63 29.35
C VAL A 352 20.11 8.92 28.39
N LYS A 353 19.75 10.20 28.19
CA LYS A 353 18.75 10.62 27.19
C LYS A 353 19.13 10.16 25.77
N LEU A 354 20.41 10.29 25.38
CA LEU A 354 20.94 9.80 24.09
C LEU A 354 20.78 8.28 23.90
N THR A 355 20.97 7.47 24.94
CA THR A 355 20.81 5.99 24.83
C THR A 355 19.35 5.57 24.66
N LEU A 356 18.42 6.29 25.27
CA LEU A 356 16.99 6.02 25.24
C LEU A 356 16.37 6.29 23.85
N PHE A 357 16.76 7.41 23.23
CA PHE A 357 16.38 7.74 21.85
C PHE A 357 17.07 6.84 20.81
N ARG A 358 18.30 6.38 21.06
CA ARG A 358 19.01 5.44 20.18
C ARG A 358 18.29 4.10 20.04
N HIS A 359 17.75 3.54 21.12
CA HIS A 359 17.00 2.28 21.05
C HIS A 359 15.69 2.45 20.29
N TYR A 360 14.93 3.52 20.56
CA TYR A 360 13.71 3.82 19.81
C TYR A 360 14.01 4.01 18.31
N TYR A 361 15.11 4.70 17.98
CA TYR A 361 15.54 4.90 16.60
C TYR A 361 15.86 3.60 15.87
N ILE A 362 16.58 2.67 16.52
CA ILE A 362 16.86 1.35 15.93
C ILE A 362 15.54 0.63 15.62
N VAL A 363 14.57 0.69 16.54
CA VAL A 363 13.24 0.09 16.33
C VAL A 363 12.50 0.76 15.16
N VAL A 364 12.55 2.09 15.03
CA VAL A 364 11.95 2.83 13.90
C VAL A 364 12.60 2.41 12.57
N ILE A 365 13.93 2.33 12.49
CA ILE A 365 14.62 1.86 11.28
C ILE A 365 14.21 0.41 10.97
N CYS A 366 14.24 -0.48 11.95
CA CYS A 366 13.86 -1.88 11.77
C CYS A 366 12.42 -1.99 11.26
N TYR A 367 11.49 -1.22 11.82
CA TYR A 367 10.10 -1.16 11.38
C TYR A 367 9.97 -0.67 9.93
N ILE A 368 10.62 0.44 9.58
CA ILE A 368 10.59 1.00 8.22
C ILE A 368 11.22 0.01 7.22
N TYR A 369 12.40 -0.53 7.53
CA TYR A 369 13.09 -1.48 6.66
C TYR A 369 12.27 -2.76 6.45
N PHE A 370 11.68 -3.29 7.52
CA PHE A 370 10.82 -4.48 7.43
C PHE A 370 9.60 -4.21 6.57
N THR A 371 8.86 -3.12 6.82
CA THR A 371 7.63 -2.81 6.08
C THR A 371 7.86 -2.38 4.63
N ARG A 372 9.02 -1.77 4.30
CA ARG A 372 9.30 -1.29 2.94
C ARG A 372 10.09 -2.26 2.07
N VAL A 373 11.02 -3.01 2.66
CA VAL A 373 11.88 -3.94 1.91
C VAL A 373 11.40 -5.37 2.08
N VAL A 374 11.27 -5.83 3.33
CA VAL A 374 10.97 -7.25 3.61
C VAL A 374 9.54 -7.61 3.18
N VAL A 375 8.53 -6.79 3.50
CA VAL A 375 7.14 -7.04 3.08
C VAL A 375 7.00 -7.01 1.55
N TYR A 376 7.67 -6.07 0.87
CA TYR A 376 7.68 -6.01 -0.60
C TYR A 376 8.34 -7.24 -1.23
N ALA A 377 9.47 -7.69 -0.66
CA ALA A 377 10.12 -8.92 -1.08
C ALA A 377 9.20 -10.13 -0.86
N LEU A 378 8.54 -10.21 0.31
CA LEU A 378 7.56 -11.26 0.61
C LEU A 378 6.43 -11.26 -0.43
N GLU A 379 5.85 -10.12 -0.76
CA GLU A 379 4.80 -10.03 -1.77
C GLU A 379 5.26 -10.53 -3.16
N THR A 380 6.54 -10.35 -3.50
CA THR A 380 7.10 -10.76 -4.79
C THR A 380 7.44 -12.25 -4.85
N ILE A 381 7.90 -12.85 -3.75
CA ILE A 381 8.34 -14.26 -3.71
C ILE A 381 7.24 -15.24 -3.28
N THR A 382 6.20 -14.74 -2.61
CA THR A 382 5.16 -15.60 -2.07
C THR A 382 4.27 -16.12 -3.18
N SER A 383 3.97 -17.43 -3.15
CA SER A 383 3.04 -18.05 -4.09
C SER A 383 1.67 -17.37 -4.03
N TYR A 384 0.97 -17.31 -5.16
CA TYR A 384 -0.32 -16.64 -5.32
C TYR A 384 -1.35 -17.03 -4.26
N LYS A 385 -1.33 -18.27 -3.72
CA LYS A 385 -2.24 -18.74 -2.65
C LYS A 385 -2.01 -18.08 -1.30
N TYR A 386 -0.78 -17.64 -1.03
CA TYR A 386 -0.36 -17.11 0.26
C TYR A 386 -0.16 -15.59 0.23
N MET A 387 -0.65 -14.89 -0.79
CA MET A 387 -0.49 -13.43 -0.89
C MET A 387 -0.95 -12.68 0.37
N TRP A 388 -1.96 -13.18 1.10
CA TRP A 388 -2.41 -12.61 2.38
C TRP A 388 -1.35 -12.60 3.49
N THR A 389 -0.29 -13.40 3.42
CA THR A 389 0.73 -13.46 4.47
C THR A 389 1.60 -12.20 4.53
N SER A 390 1.84 -11.54 3.39
CA SER A 390 2.57 -10.27 3.36
C SER A 390 1.80 -9.18 4.12
N VAL A 391 0.48 -9.14 3.95
CA VAL A 391 -0.43 -8.25 4.68
C VAL A 391 -0.36 -8.54 6.18
N VAL A 392 -0.49 -9.81 6.59
CA VAL A 392 -0.39 -10.19 8.00
C VAL A 392 0.97 -9.82 8.60
N ALA A 393 2.07 -10.06 7.89
CA ALA A 393 3.40 -9.69 8.35
C ALA A 393 3.54 -8.17 8.55
N SER A 394 3.04 -7.38 7.59
CA SER A 394 3.02 -5.91 7.67
C SER A 394 2.21 -5.41 8.88
N GLU A 395 1.02 -5.97 9.09
CA GLU A 395 0.14 -5.59 10.20
C GLU A 395 0.70 -6.03 11.56
N LEU A 396 1.32 -7.20 11.66
CA LEU A 396 2.00 -7.64 12.88
C LEU A 396 3.19 -6.75 13.24
N ALA A 397 4.00 -6.37 12.25
CA ALA A 397 5.10 -5.44 12.46
C ALA A 397 4.60 -4.07 12.93
N THR A 398 3.52 -3.57 12.31
CA THR A 398 2.88 -2.30 12.70
C THR A 398 2.31 -2.38 14.12
N LEU A 399 1.64 -3.48 14.47
CA LEU A 399 1.09 -3.70 15.81
C LEU A 399 2.20 -3.74 16.86
N ALA A 400 3.29 -4.48 16.61
CA ALA A 400 4.44 -4.54 17.50
C ALA A 400 5.07 -3.15 17.69
N PHE A 401 5.21 -2.38 16.60
CA PHE A 401 5.71 -1.01 16.64
C PHE A 401 4.79 -0.09 17.47
N TYR A 402 3.48 -0.18 17.31
CA TYR A 402 2.50 0.63 18.04
C TYR A 402 2.49 0.27 19.54
N LEU A 403 2.54 -1.02 19.88
CA LEU A 403 2.61 -1.48 21.27
C LEU A 403 3.91 -1.03 21.94
N PHE A 404 5.04 -1.15 21.24
CA PHE A 404 6.33 -0.69 21.75
C PHE A 404 6.34 0.82 21.99
N THR A 405 5.85 1.59 21.00
CA THR A 405 5.78 3.06 21.09
C THR A 405 4.82 3.48 22.20
N GLY A 406 3.62 2.92 22.25
CA GLY A 406 2.65 3.22 23.31
C GLY A 406 3.16 2.87 24.71
N TYR A 407 3.90 1.76 24.86
CA TYR A 407 4.49 1.38 26.14
C TYR A 407 5.59 2.35 26.58
N LYS A 408 6.49 2.74 25.67
CA LYS A 408 7.62 3.65 25.97
C LYS A 408 7.16 5.08 26.24
N PHE A 409 6.20 5.57 25.46
CA PHE A 409 5.68 6.93 25.55
C PHE A 409 4.34 7.01 26.30
N ARG A 410 4.10 6.08 27.24
CA ARG A 410 2.91 6.13 28.09
C ARG A 410 2.93 7.34 29.03
N PRO A 411 1.77 7.90 29.40
CA PRO A 411 1.72 8.97 30.40
C PRO A 411 2.16 8.44 31.76
N GLU A 412 3.31 8.92 32.25
CA GLU A 412 3.83 8.64 33.60
C GLU A 412 4.44 9.91 34.19
N VAL A 413 4.33 10.04 35.52
CA VAL A 413 4.83 11.21 36.27
C VAL A 413 6.33 11.38 36.07
N HIS A 414 7.08 10.27 36.14
CA HIS A 414 8.52 10.24 35.88
C HIS A 414 8.82 9.37 34.66
N ASN A 415 8.26 9.72 33.50
CA ASN A 415 8.66 9.05 32.27
C ASN A 415 10.02 9.61 31.82
N PRO A 416 11.10 8.81 31.68
CA PRO A 416 12.40 9.29 31.20
C PRO A 416 12.36 9.95 29.81
N TYR A 417 11.29 9.70 29.03
CA TYR A 417 11.03 10.35 27.74
C TYR A 417 10.33 11.73 27.87
N PHE A 418 9.77 12.08 29.05
CA PHE A 418 8.98 13.30 29.28
C PHE A 418 9.47 14.20 30.43
N VAL A 419 10.31 13.72 31.35
CA VAL A 419 10.81 14.54 32.47
C VAL A 419 11.90 15.51 31.99
N VAL A 420 11.52 16.79 31.94
CA VAL A 420 12.41 17.92 32.21
C VAL A 420 11.81 18.56 33.44
N ASP A 421 12.37 18.25 34.61
CA ASP A 421 12.22 19.19 35.70
C ASP A 421 13.55 19.94 35.77
N ASP A 422 13.50 21.24 35.47
CA ASP A 422 14.66 22.12 35.59
C ASP A 422 15.21 22.06 37.04
N GLU A 423 14.35 21.80 38.03
CA GLU A 423 14.69 21.61 39.45
C GLU A 423 15.37 20.26 39.76
N GLU A 424 14.95 19.13 39.17
CA GLU A 424 15.69 17.85 39.32
C GLU A 424 17.03 17.88 38.58
N GLU A 425 17.10 18.62 37.46
CA GLU A 425 18.33 18.82 36.69
C GLU A 425 19.32 19.77 37.39
N GLU A 426 18.82 20.64 38.27
CA GLU A 426 19.62 21.53 39.13
C GLU A 426 20.02 20.81 40.43
N ALA A 427 19.11 20.08 41.07
CA ALA A 427 19.38 19.29 42.28
C ALA A 427 20.35 18.11 42.02
N ALA A 428 20.24 17.42 40.88
CA ALA A 428 21.19 16.36 40.51
C ALA A 428 22.56 16.94 40.12
N ALA A 429 22.60 18.16 39.57
CA ALA A 429 23.85 18.86 39.28
C ALA A 429 24.52 19.42 40.53
N GLU A 430 23.76 19.83 41.55
CA GLU A 430 24.30 20.21 42.87
C GLU A 430 24.80 18.99 43.66
N ALA A 431 24.08 17.87 43.65
CA ALA A 431 24.52 16.65 44.33
C ALA A 431 25.86 16.10 43.79
N LEU A 432 26.09 16.18 42.47
CA LEU A 432 27.35 15.80 41.84
C LEU A 432 28.49 16.81 42.07
N LYS A 433 28.18 18.12 42.16
CA LYS A 433 29.19 19.12 42.56
C LYS A 433 29.67 18.91 43.99
N LEU A 434 28.77 18.52 44.89
CA LEU A 434 29.12 18.19 46.28
C LEU A 434 29.97 16.92 46.36
N GLU A 435 29.78 15.93 45.50
CA GLU A 435 30.64 14.75 45.45
C GLU A 435 32.05 15.08 44.91
N ASP A 436 32.17 15.89 43.86
CA ASP A 436 33.47 16.34 43.30
C ASP A 436 34.24 17.27 44.27
N GLU A 437 33.55 18.01 45.14
CA GLU A 437 34.18 18.90 46.15
C GLU A 437 34.68 18.12 47.39
N PHE A 438 34.22 16.88 47.60
CA PHE A 438 34.68 15.99 48.67
C PHE A 438 35.84 15.06 48.27
N GLU A 439 36.18 14.98 46.97
CA GLU A 439 37.32 14.19 46.46
C GLU A 439 38.62 15.01 46.23
N LEU A 440 38.69 16.26 46.70
CA LEU A 440 39.90 17.11 46.66
C LEU A 440 40.60 17.28 48.01
#